data_AF-A0A0M2SIF5-F1
#
_entry.id   AF-A0A0M2SIF5-F1
#
_cell.length_a   1.000
_cell.length_b   1.000
_cell.length_c   1.000
_cell.angle_alpha   90.00
_cell.angle_beta   90.00
_cell.angle_gamma   90.00
#
_symmetry.space_group_name_H-M   'P 1'
#
loop_
_entity.id
_entity.type
_entity.pdbx_description
1 polymer ?
#
loop_
_entity_poly.entity_id
_entity_poly.type
_entity_poly.pdbx_seq_one_letter_code
_entity_poly.pdbx_strand_id
1 'polypeptide(L)' 'MMEFLYFPEDKTEYIPAFLTLAICILLAYIVFRLVKKYSRKQEEKMKAFEQQVLKQLDEKDHDESRR' A
#
# COMPACT_ATOMS: atom_id res chain seq x y z
N MET A 1 14.99 36.58 -7.07
CA MET A 1 13.76 37.26 -6.61
C MET A 1 13.17 36.42 -5.50
N MET A 2 12.85 37.03 -4.36
CA MET A 2 12.15 36.34 -3.28
C MET A 2 10.67 36.41 -3.65
N GLU A 3 10.06 35.31 -4.07
CA GLU A 3 8.60 35.23 -4.19
C GLU A 3 8.05 35.41 -2.77
N PHE A 4 7.50 36.59 -2.51
CA PHE A 4 6.96 36.94 -1.21
C PHE A 4 5.85 35.95 -0.89
N LEU A 5 5.93 35.25 0.24
CA LEU A 5 4.85 34.37 0.66
C LEU A 5 3.63 35.25 0.93
N TYR A 6 2.62 35.18 0.06
CA TYR A 6 1.37 35.89 0.27
C TYR A 6 0.61 35.17 1.37
N PHE A 7 0.60 35.78 2.55
CA PHE A 7 -0.26 35.36 3.64
C PHE A 7 -1.51 36.23 3.60
N PRO A 8 -2.67 35.67 3.24
CA PRO A 8 -3.90 36.45 3.33
C PRO A 8 -4.13 36.91 4.76
N GLU A 9 -4.44 38.21 4.91
CA GLU A 9 -4.83 38.82 6.18
C GLU A 9 -6.14 38.22 6.69
N ASP A 10 -7.03 37.88 5.77
CA ASP A 10 -8.33 37.29 6.05
C ASP A 10 -8.24 35.75 6.09
N LYS A 11 -8.56 35.16 7.24
CA LYS A 11 -8.40 33.71 7.46
C LYS A 11 -9.30 32.85 6.56
N THR A 12 -10.33 33.47 6.00
CA THR A 12 -11.29 32.84 5.09
C THR A 12 -10.66 32.41 3.77
N GLU A 13 -9.60 33.08 3.32
CA GLU A 13 -8.87 32.73 2.08
C GLU A 13 -8.05 31.43 2.21
N TYR A 14 -7.81 30.91 3.42
CA TYR A 14 -7.18 29.60 3.62
C TYR A 14 -8.16 28.43 3.52
N ILE A 15 -9.47 28.67 3.59
CA ILE A 15 -10.51 27.62 3.55
C ILE A 15 -10.36 26.70 2.32
N PRO A 16 -10.14 27.22 1.09
CA PRO A 16 -9.92 26.39 -0.08
C PRO A 16 -8.71 25.45 0.08
N ALA A 17 -7.59 25.96 0.61
CA ALA A 17 -6.38 25.16 0.82
C ALA A 17 -6.60 24.04 1.85
N PHE A 18 -7.31 24.34 2.95
CA PHE A 18 -7.69 23.33 3.93
C PHE A 18 -8.64 22.28 3.35
N LEU A 19 -9.58 22.68 2.50
CA LEU A 19 -10.49 21.76 1.84
C LEU A 19 -9.73 20.82 0.89
N THR A 20 -8.81 21.35 0.09
CA THR A 20 -7.95 20.53 -0.80
C THR A 20 -7.11 19.56 0.02
N LEU A 21 -6.48 20.03 1.10
CA LEU A 21 -5.69 19.18 1.99
C LEU A 21 -6.55 18.06 2.61
N ALA A 22 -7.74 18.39 3.09
CA ALA A 22 -8.67 17.42 3.67
C ALA A 22 -9.09 16.36 2.65
N ILE A 23 -9.40 16.76 1.41
CA ILE A 23 -9.74 15.84 0.32
C ILE A 23 -8.55 14.94 -0.02
N CYS A 24 -7.34 15.49 -0.13
CA CYS A 24 -6.14 14.71 -0.40
C CYS A 24 -5.87 13.66 0.70
N ILE A 25 -6.00 14.05 1.98
CA ILE A 25 -5.84 13.12 3.11
C ILE A 25 -6.92 12.03 3.08
N LEU A 26 -8.18 12.41 2.81
CA LEU A 26 -9.28 11.46 2.72
C LEU A 26 -9.05 10.43 1.61
N LEU A 27 -8.63 10.89 0.43
CA LEU A 27 -8.30 10.01 -0.69
C LEU A 27 -7.11 9.10 -0.37
N ALA A 28 -6.04 9.64 0.22
CA ALA A 28 -4.89 8.83 0.64
C ALA A 28 -5.29 7.75 1.66
N TYR A 29 -6.16 8.09 2.62
CA TYR A 29 -6.70 7.14 3.58
C TYR A 29 -7.51 6.03 2.91
N ILE A 30 -8.39 6.37 1.96
CA ILE A 30 -9.18 5.39 1.20
C ILE A 30 -8.26 4.46 0.42
N VAL A 31 -7.28 5.00 -0.32
CA VAL A 31 -6.31 4.22 -1.09
C VAL A 31 -5.51 3.30 -0.17
N PHE A 32 -4.99 3.81 0.94
CA PHE A 32 -4.27 3.02 1.93
C PHE A 32 -5.12 1.84 2.44
N ARG A 33 -6.41 2.08 2.70
CA ARG A 33 -7.33 1.02 3.16
C ARG A 33 -7.59 -0.02 2.08
N LEU A 34 -7.75 0.40 0.82
CA LEU A 34 -7.92 -0.51 -0.33
C LEU A 34 -6.68 -1.37 -0.56
N VAL A 35 -5.49 -0.76 -0.55
CA VAL A 35 -4.21 -1.45 -0.69
C VAL A 35 -4.02 -2.46 0.44
N LYS A 36 -4.28 -2.08 1.70
CA LYS A 36 -4.18 -2.99 2.85
C LYS A 36 -5.13 -4.18 2.71
N LYS A 37 -6.37 -3.97 2.24
CA LYS A 37 -7.33 -5.07 2.00
C LYS A 37 -6.88 -5.98 0.87
N TYR A 38 -6.31 -5.44 -0.20
CA TYR A 38 -5.80 -6.21 -1.32
C TYR A 38 -4.56 -7.02 -0.92
N SER A 39 -3.67 -6.44 -0.13
CA SER A 39 -2.45 -7.09 0.36
C SER A 39 -2.73 -8.35 1.18
N ARG A 40 -3.75 -8.35 2.05
CA ARG A 40 -4.10 -9.54 2.85
C ARG A 40 -4.55 -10.72 1.98
N LYS A 41 -5.28 -10.45 0.90
CA LYS A 41 -5.68 -11.49 -0.06
C LYS A 41 -4.51 -12.04 -0.87
N GLN A 42 -3.48 -11.22 -1.12
CA GLN A 42 -2.27 -11.67 -1.78
C GLN A 42 -1.40 -12.52 -0.85
N GLU A 43 -1.32 -12.16 0.43
CA GLU A 43 -0.55 -12.90 1.43
C GLU A 43 -1.08 -14.35 1.60
N GLU A 44 -2.40 -14.53 1.66
CA GLU A 44 -3.00 -15.87 1.74
C GLU A 44 -2.72 -16.73 0.50
N LYS A 45 -2.78 -16.12 -0.69
CA LYS A 45 -2.44 -16.81 -1.95
C LYS A 45 -0.96 -17.17 -2.02
N MET A 46 -0.09 -16.28 -1.56
CA MET A 46 1.36 -16.50 -1.52
C MET A 46 1.71 -17.65 -0.58
N LYS A 47 1.13 -17.70 0.63
CA LYS A 47 1.36 -18.81 1.59
C LYS A 47 0.94 -20.16 1.02
N ALA A 48 -0.20 -20.22 0.35
CA ALA A 48 -0.66 -21.47 -0.29
C ALA A 48 0.28 -21.91 -1.43
N PHE A 49 0.84 -20.96 -2.18
CA PHE A 49 1.81 -21.24 -3.23
C PHE A 49 3.16 -21.69 -2.66
N GLU A 50 3.70 -21.00 -1.65
CA GLU A 50 4.94 -21.38 -0.96
C GLU A 50 4.88 -22.81 -0.42
N GLN A 51 3.77 -23.19 0.22
CA GLN A 51 3.59 -24.56 0.73
C GLN A 51 3.60 -25.62 -0.37
N GLN A 52 3.03 -25.34 -1.54
CA GLN A 52 3.04 -26.28 -2.68
C GLN A 52 4.42 -26.41 -3.31
N VAL A 53 5.17 -25.31 -3.42
CA VAL A 53 6.53 -25.33 -3.94
C VAL A 53 7.46 -26.07 -2.98
N LEU A 54 7.34 -25.83 -1.67
CA LEU A 54 8.15 -26.52 -0.67
C LEU A 54 7.95 -28.04 -0.70
N LYS A 55 6.70 -28.50 -0.81
CA LYS A 55 6.38 -29.93 -0.92
C LYS A 55 6.97 -30.58 -2.16
N GLN A 56 6.90 -29.89 -3.31
CA GLN A 56 7.47 -30.42 -4.56
C GLN A 56 9.00 -30.48 -4.53
N LEU A 57 9.66 -29.54 -3.84
CA LEU A 57 11.10 -29.57 -3.64
C LEU A 57 11.50 -30.73 -2.72
N ASP A 58 10.77 -30.93 -1.62
CA ASP A 58 11.00 -32.02 -0.67
C ASP A 58 10.80 -33.39 -1.35
N GLU A 59 9.73 -33.57 -2.13
CA GLU A 59 9.50 -34.80 -2.91
C GLU A 59 10.59 -35.06 -3.96
N LYS A 60 11.11 -34.01 -4.61
CA LYS A 60 12.22 -34.13 -5.57
C LYS A 60 13.54 -34.54 -4.90
N ASP A 61 13.86 -33.92 -3.77
CA ASP A 61 15.08 -34.21 -3.00
C ASP A 61 15.03 -35.66 -2.47
N HIS A 62 13.85 -36.10 -2.03
CA HIS A 62 13.63 -37.47 -1.55
C HIS A 62 13.69 -38.53 -2.66
N ASP A 63 13.32 -38.21 -3.91
CA ASP A 63 13.43 -39.09 -5.08
C ASP A 63 14.88 -39.15 -5.63
N GLU A 64 15.63 -38.05 -5.59
CA GLU A 64 17.07 -38.06 -5.92
C GLU A 64 17.90 -38.85 -4.91
N SER A 65 17.61 -38.72 -3.61
CA SER A 65 18.30 -39.47 -2.53
C SER A 65 18.06 -40.99 -2.59
N ARG A 66 17.00 -41.43 -3.30
CA ARG A 66 16.64 -42.84 -3.46
C ARG A 66 17.24 -43.51 -4.71
N ARG A 67 17.91 -42.76 -5.58
CA ARG A 67 18.61 -43.27 -6.79
C ARG A 67 20.10 -43.41 -6.54
#